data_AF-A0A817JKM1-F1
#
_entry.id   AF-A0A817JKM1-F1
#
_cell.length_a   1.000
_cell.length_b   1.000
_cell.length_c   1.000
_cell.angle_alpha   90.00
_cell.angle_beta   90.00
_cell.angle_gamma   90.00
#
_symmetry.space_group_name_H-M   'P 1'
#
loop_
_entity.id
_entity.type
_entity.pdbx_description
1 polymer ?
#
loop_
_entity_poly.entity_id
_entity_poly.type
_entity_poly.pdbx_seq_one_letter_code
_entity_poly.pdbx_strand_id
1 'polypeptide(L)'
;MATFVTNNVHGQIKIKGEQVDFNGDEILDVSVRDTLRYDAECIILGSTNIRLHKGQQMPIKYQCYYDPNKAHMKFEQIKSIPGGITLSASIERNGQLLYANDTDLPLAEEVNIELVKIE
;
A
#
# COMPACT_ATOMS: atom_id res chain seq x y z
N MET A 1 28.66 6.56 7.58
CA MET A 1 27.75 5.65 6.85
C MET A 1 26.36 5.85 7.44
N ALA A 2 25.39 6.31 6.65
CA ALA A 2 24.02 6.45 7.12
C ALA A 2 23.41 5.04 7.22
N THR A 3 23.06 4.61 8.42
CA THR A 3 22.32 3.37 8.64
C THR A 3 20.88 3.63 8.20
N PHE A 4 20.52 3.18 6.99
CA PHE A 4 19.13 3.21 6.54
C PHE A 4 18.35 2.23 7.42
N VAL A 5 17.53 2.75 8.34
CA VAL A 5 16.59 1.92 9.11
C VAL A 5 15.44 1.61 8.17
N THR A 6 15.54 0.47 7.48
CA THR A 6 14.47 -0.01 6.60
C THR A 6 13.51 -0.86 7.44
N ASN A 7 12.32 -0.33 7.70
CA ASN A 7 11.24 -1.11 8.30
C ASN A 7 10.44 -1.79 7.18
N ASN A 8 9.64 -2.80 7.55
CA ASN A 8 8.72 -3.44 6.61
C ASN A 8 7.32 -3.58 7.21
N VAL A 9 6.36 -3.74 6.30
CA VAL A 9 5.00 -4.23 6.56
C VAL A 9 4.72 -5.32 5.53
N HIS A 10 4.00 -6.35 5.94
CA HIS A 10 3.62 -7.44 5.06
C HIS A 10 2.16 -7.84 5.25
N GLY A 11 1.68 -8.70 4.36
CA GLY A 11 0.34 -9.26 4.49
C GLY A 11 -0.14 -9.85 3.19
N GLN A 12 -1.45 -9.93 3.06
CA GLN A 12 -2.11 -10.45 1.87
C GLN A 12 -3.11 -9.45 1.31
N ILE A 13 -3.23 -9.41 -0.01
CA ILE A 13 -4.17 -8.57 -0.74
C ILE A 13 -5.18 -9.47 -1.44
N LYS A 14 -6.46 -9.16 -1.28
CA LYS A 14 -7.57 -9.80 -2.00
C LYS A 14 -8.48 -8.74 -2.63
N ILE A 15 -9.32 -9.17 -3.57
CA ILE A 15 -10.37 -8.34 -4.15
C ILE A 15 -11.71 -8.75 -3.55
N LYS A 16 -12.49 -7.77 -3.11
CA LYS A 16 -13.75 -7.99 -2.42
C LYS A 16 -14.81 -8.55 -3.36
N GLY A 17 -15.30 -9.75 -3.03
CA GLY A 17 -16.47 -10.33 -3.69
C GLY A 17 -16.27 -10.73 -5.16
N GLU A 18 -15.04 -10.71 -5.67
CA GLU A 18 -14.74 -11.05 -7.08
C GLU A 18 -13.68 -12.15 -7.18
N GLN A 19 -13.88 -13.05 -8.14
CA GLN A 19 -12.80 -13.86 -8.69
C GLN A 19 -12.29 -13.15 -9.95
N VAL A 20 -11.05 -12.67 -9.88
CA VAL A 20 -10.46 -11.85 -10.94
C VAL A 20 -9.51 -12.69 -11.77
N ASP A 21 -9.62 -12.55 -13.09
CA ASP A 21 -8.66 -13.08 -14.05
C ASP A 21 -7.83 -11.92 -14.60
N PHE A 22 -6.53 -11.93 -14.29
CA PHE A 22 -5.60 -10.89 -14.73
C PHE A 22 -5.15 -11.14 -16.16
N ASN A 23 -4.89 -10.07 -16.91
CA ASN A 23 -4.36 -10.16 -18.28
C ASN A 23 -2.82 -10.31 -18.31
N GLY A 24 -2.13 -10.02 -17.21
CA GLY A 24 -0.67 -10.16 -17.07
C GLY A 24 0.13 -8.87 -17.30
N ASP A 25 -0.59 -7.76 -17.49
CA ASP A 25 -0.08 -6.40 -17.61
C ASP A 25 -0.53 -5.50 -16.45
N GLU A 26 -1.30 -6.03 -15.50
CA GLU A 26 -1.67 -5.33 -14.28
C GLU A 26 -0.47 -5.20 -13.31
N ILE A 27 -0.41 -4.06 -12.64
CA ILE A 27 0.57 -3.75 -11.61
C ILE A 27 -0.19 -3.47 -10.32
N LEU A 28 0.16 -4.21 -9.26
CA LEU A 28 -0.24 -3.95 -7.90
C LEU A 28 0.78 -3.03 -7.24
N ASP A 29 0.38 -1.80 -6.93
CA ASP A 29 1.15 -0.87 -6.09
C ASP A 29 0.69 -1.03 -4.64
N VAL A 30 1.63 -1.02 -3.71
CA VAL A 30 1.37 -0.91 -2.27
C VAL A 30 2.29 0.15 -1.69
N SER A 31 1.73 1.09 -0.96
CA SER A 31 2.47 2.22 -0.38
C SER A 31 2.18 2.42 1.10
N VAL A 32 3.22 2.81 1.85
CA VAL A 32 3.14 3.32 3.21
C VAL A 32 3.22 4.84 3.15
N ARG A 33 2.21 5.50 3.71
CA ARG A 33 1.96 6.92 3.52
C ARG A 33 1.83 7.62 4.85
N ASP A 34 2.43 8.79 4.93
CA ASP A 34 2.19 9.76 5.99
C ASP A 34 1.06 10.71 5.56
N THR A 35 -0.07 10.59 6.25
CA THR A 35 -1.37 11.14 5.85
C THR A 35 -1.86 12.29 6.73
N LEU A 36 -1.09 12.72 7.74
CA LEU A 36 -1.45 13.89 8.56
C LEU A 36 -1.19 15.23 7.88
N ARG A 37 -0.68 15.22 6.65
CA ARG A 37 -0.39 16.44 5.93
C ARG A 37 -1.69 17.05 5.41
N TYR A 38 -2.17 18.10 6.09
CA TYR A 38 -3.40 18.81 5.73
C TYR A 38 -3.24 19.77 4.54
N ASP A 39 -2.01 20.06 4.10
CA ASP A 39 -1.69 21.16 3.18
C ASP A 39 -1.20 20.73 1.78
N ALA A 40 -0.85 19.46 1.56
CA ALA A 40 -0.39 18.93 0.27
C ALA A 40 -0.38 17.39 0.29
N GLU A 41 -0.25 16.79 -0.91
CA GLU A 41 -0.10 15.34 -1.17
C GLU A 41 0.56 14.56 -0.03
N CYS A 42 0.01 13.40 0.30
CA CYS A 42 0.57 12.51 1.32
C CYS A 42 2.04 12.17 1.02
N ILE A 43 2.87 12.04 2.05
CA ILE A 43 4.28 11.69 1.85
C ILE A 43 4.41 10.17 1.75
N ILE A 44 4.95 9.68 0.64
CA ILE A 44 5.24 8.25 0.47
C ILE A 44 6.52 7.90 1.22
N LEU A 45 6.39 7.13 2.29
CA LEU A 45 7.52 6.63 3.09
C LEU A 45 8.22 5.46 2.40
N GLY A 46 7.44 4.66 1.68
CA GLY A 46 7.91 3.57 0.84
C GLY A 46 6.79 2.99 0.01
N SER A 47 7.16 2.35 -1.10
CA SER A 47 6.23 1.62 -1.95
C SER A 47 6.88 0.38 -2.54
N THR A 48 6.05 -0.56 -2.98
CA THR A 48 6.46 -1.74 -3.72
C THR A 48 5.49 -1.97 -4.87
N ASN A 49 6.02 -2.46 -5.98
CA ASN A 49 5.25 -2.78 -7.18
C ASN A 49 5.37 -4.27 -7.47
N ILE A 50 4.23 -4.93 -7.63
CA ILE A 50 4.13 -6.35 -7.93
C ILE A 50 3.43 -6.48 -9.28
N ARG A 51 4.13 -7.02 -10.27
CA ARG A 51 3.51 -7.36 -11.55
C ARG A 51 2.61 -8.57 -11.37
N LEU A 52 1.36 -8.45 -11.78
CA LEU A 52 0.41 -9.55 -11.74
C LEU A 52 0.53 -10.37 -13.02
N HIS A 53 0.35 -11.69 -12.89
CA HIS A 53 0.47 -12.62 -14.00
C HIS A 53 -0.90 -13.15 -14.42
N LYS A 54 -1.02 -13.50 -15.70
CA LYS A 54 -2.23 -14.14 -16.22
C LYS A 54 -2.54 -15.44 -15.46
N GLY A 55 -3.78 -15.60 -15.02
CA GLY A 55 -4.22 -16.75 -14.22
C GLY A 55 -3.71 -16.77 -12.77
N GLN A 56 -3.07 -15.69 -12.29
CA GLN A 56 -2.67 -15.57 -10.89
C GLN A 56 -3.89 -15.51 -9.99
N GLN A 57 -3.91 -16.33 -8.95
CA GLN A 57 -5.00 -16.39 -7.99
C GLN A 57 -4.77 -15.44 -6.82
N MET A 58 -5.87 -14.87 -6.33
CA MET A 58 -5.92 -14.16 -5.05
C MET A 58 -6.09 -15.14 -3.87
N PRO A 59 -5.62 -14.81 -2.66
CA PRO A 59 -4.92 -13.58 -2.29
C PRO A 59 -3.44 -13.58 -2.68
N ILE A 60 -2.86 -12.39 -2.87
CA ILE A 60 -1.45 -12.18 -3.18
C ILE A 60 -0.71 -11.70 -1.95
N LYS A 61 0.41 -12.33 -1.62
CA LYS A 61 1.30 -11.86 -0.55
C LYS A 61 2.09 -10.65 -1.00
N TYR A 62 2.26 -9.67 -0.11
CA TYR A 62 3.09 -8.50 -0.37
C TYR A 62 4.04 -8.23 0.80
N GLN A 63 5.09 -7.49 0.50
CA GLN A 63 5.98 -6.90 1.49
C GLN A 63 6.39 -5.52 1.01
N CYS A 64 6.14 -4.50 1.82
CA CYS A 64 6.48 -3.11 1.53
C CYS A 64 7.52 -2.63 2.54
N TYR A 65 8.67 -2.17 2.03
CA TYR A 65 9.70 -1.56 2.84
C TYR A 65 9.50 -0.04 2.86
N TYR A 66 9.73 0.58 4.00
CA TYR A 66 9.56 2.03 4.16
C TYR A 66 10.64 2.63 5.07
N ASP A 67 10.92 3.91 4.85
CA ASP A 67 11.88 4.68 5.64
C ASP A 67 11.13 5.64 6.58
N PRO A 68 11.14 5.41 7.90
CA PRO A 68 10.47 6.27 8.86
C PRO A 68 11.07 7.69 8.91
N ASN A 69 12.30 7.90 8.43
CA ASN A 69 12.94 9.22 8.42
C ASN A 69 12.41 10.15 7.32
N LYS A 70 11.61 9.63 6.37
CA LYS A 70 10.95 10.45 5.35
C LYS A 70 9.70 11.17 5.87
N ALA A 71 9.19 10.79 7.03
CA ALA A 71 7.98 11.38 7.58
C ALA A 71 8.20 12.86 7.92
N HIS A 72 7.14 13.69 7.85
CA HIS A 72 7.26 15.14 8.06
C HIS A 72 7.57 15.53 9.51
N MET A 73 7.27 14.63 10.46
CA MET A 73 7.57 14.73 11.88
C MET A 73 8.19 13.43 12.37
N LYS A 74 8.53 13.35 13.66
CA LYS A 74 9.05 12.10 14.24
C LYS A 74 8.05 10.97 14.02
N PHE A 75 8.50 9.91 13.37
CA PHE A 75 7.67 8.77 12.99
C PHE A 75 6.85 8.20 14.16
N GLU A 76 7.46 8.02 15.33
CA GLU A 76 6.78 7.52 16.53
C GLU A 76 5.62 8.42 17.00
N GLN A 77 5.70 9.73 16.76
CA GLN A 77 4.61 10.66 17.08
C GLN A 77 3.46 10.49 16.09
N ILE A 78 3.75 10.45 14.79
CA ILE A 78 2.73 10.30 13.74
C ILE A 78 2.05 8.94 13.84
N LYS A 79 2.82 7.86 14.07
CA LYS A 79 2.32 6.50 14.25
C LYS A 79 1.35 6.36 15.43
N SER A 80 1.49 7.21 16.47
CA SER A 80 0.56 7.24 17.60
C SER A 80 -0.79 7.89 17.29
N ILE A 81 -0.89 8.63 16.18
CA ILE A 81 -2.10 9.33 15.76
C ILE A 81 -2.92 8.38 14.85
N PRO A 82 -4.19 8.10 15.18
CA PRO A 82 -5.06 7.29 14.32
C PRO A 82 -5.14 7.87 12.91
N GLY A 83 -4.87 7.04 11.90
CA GLY A 83 -4.82 7.48 10.50
C GLY A 83 -3.62 8.36 10.14
N GLY A 84 -2.61 8.46 11.03
CA GLY A 84 -1.45 9.31 10.76
C GLY A 84 -0.44 8.68 9.80
N ILE A 85 -0.23 7.37 9.91
CA ILE A 85 0.45 6.56 8.90
C ILE A 85 -0.53 5.50 8.40
N THR A 86 -0.75 5.46 7.10
CA THR A 86 -1.67 4.50 6.46
C THR A 86 -0.98 3.68 5.38
N LEU A 87 -1.53 2.50 5.08
CA LEU A 87 -1.27 1.77 3.87
C LEU A 87 -2.31 2.12 2.80
N SER A 88 -1.86 2.09 1.56
CA SER A 88 -2.73 2.01 0.40
C SER A 88 -2.23 0.95 -0.55
N ALA A 89 -3.16 0.35 -1.29
CA ALA A 89 -2.84 -0.49 -2.40
C ALA A 89 -3.83 -0.27 -3.55
N SER A 90 -3.33 -0.38 -4.77
CA SER A 90 -4.10 -0.26 -5.99
C SER A 90 -3.63 -1.26 -7.03
N ILE A 91 -4.53 -1.64 -7.93
CA ILE A 91 -4.19 -2.37 -9.14
C ILE A 91 -4.50 -1.47 -10.33
N GLU A 92 -3.48 -1.25 -11.15
CA GLU A 92 -3.57 -0.44 -12.36
C GLU A 92 -3.19 -1.26 -13.59
N ARG A 93 -3.74 -0.87 -14.74
CA ARG A 93 -3.37 -1.41 -16.04
C ARG A 93 -3.25 -0.28 -17.05
N ASN A 94 -2.09 -0.15 -17.68
CA ASN A 94 -1.82 0.88 -18.69
C ASN A 94 -2.19 2.31 -18.20
N GLY A 95 -1.93 2.59 -16.91
CA GLY A 95 -2.25 3.88 -16.27
C GLY A 95 -3.72 4.06 -15.87
N GLN A 96 -4.59 3.07 -16.11
CA GLN A 96 -5.96 3.07 -15.62
C GLN A 96 -6.04 2.34 -14.28
N LEU A 97 -6.55 3.03 -13.26
CA LEU A 97 -6.88 2.43 -11.96
C LEU A 97 -8.08 1.48 -12.09
N LEU A 98 -7.90 0.23 -11.69
CA LEU A 98 -8.93 -0.81 -11.77
C LEU A 98 -9.49 -1.16 -10.39
N TYR A 99 -8.61 -1.27 -9.40
CA TYR A 99 -8.96 -1.63 -8.02
C TYR A 99 -8.18 -0.78 -7.02
N ALA A 100 -8.77 -0.44 -5.89
CA ALA A 100 -8.07 0.21 -4.78
C ALA A 100 -8.70 -0.15 -3.44
N ASN A 101 -7.98 0.06 -2.33
CA ASN A 101 -8.60 0.01 -1.01
C ASN A 101 -9.50 1.24 -0.80
N ASP A 102 -10.73 1.02 -0.30
CA ASP A 102 -11.73 2.06 -0.04
C ASP A 102 -11.70 2.61 1.39
N THR A 103 -10.80 2.06 2.21
CA THR A 103 -10.69 2.36 3.63
C THR A 103 -9.24 2.67 3.99
N ASP A 104 -9.04 3.64 4.88
CA ASP A 104 -7.71 3.91 5.43
C ASP A 104 -7.27 2.76 6.34
N LEU A 105 -6.09 2.21 6.05
CA LEU A 105 -5.54 1.07 6.78
C LEU A 105 -4.38 1.54 7.65
N PRO A 106 -4.51 1.58 8.99
CA PRO A 106 -3.41 1.97 9.87
C PRO A 106 -2.20 1.06 9.70
N LEU A 107 -1.00 1.63 9.83
CA LEU A 107 0.22 0.85 9.81
C LEU A 107 0.31 -0.12 10.99
N ALA A 108 0.48 -1.40 10.69
CA ALA A 108 0.86 -2.45 11.62
C ALA A 108 2.01 -3.28 11.03
N GLU A 109 2.51 -4.27 11.78
CA GLU A 109 3.51 -5.23 11.28
C GLU A 109 2.95 -6.11 10.15
N GLU A 110 1.71 -6.59 10.34
CA GLU A 110 0.95 -7.35 9.35
C GLU A 110 -0.40 -6.68 9.06
N VAL A 111 -0.69 -6.42 7.78
CA VAL A 111 -1.95 -5.80 7.34
C VAL A 111 -2.48 -6.55 6.12
N ASN A 112 -3.67 -7.13 6.25
CA ASN A 112 -4.39 -7.70 5.11
C ASN A 112 -5.25 -6.61 4.45
N ILE A 113 -5.16 -6.51 3.13
CA ILE A 113 -5.81 -5.46 2.34
C ILE A 113 -6.91 -6.10 1.49
N GLU A 114 -8.06 -5.46 1.48
CA GLU A 114 -9.17 -5.80 0.60
C GLU A 114 -9.41 -4.65 -0.37
N LEU A 115 -9.27 -4.94 -1.67
CA LEU A 115 -9.48 -3.98 -2.73
C LEU A 115 -10.92 -4.07 -3.25
N VAL A 116 -11.47 -2.93 -3.64
CA VAL A 116 -12.73 -2.82 -4.35
C VAL A 116 -12.47 -2.36 -5.78
N LYS A 117 -13.37 -2.71 -6.68
CA LYS A 117 -13.34 -2.24 -8.06
C LYS A 117 -13.67 -0.75 -8.13
N ILE A 118 -12.95 -0.02 -8.96
CA ILE A 118 -13.20 1.40 -9.24
C ILE A 118 -14.10 1.48 -10.49
N GLU A 119 -15.22 2.21 -10.38
CA GLU A 119 -16.18 2.46 -11.46
C GLU A 119 -15.81 3.67 -12.31
#